data_AF-A0A952X298-F1
#
_entry.id   AF-A0A952X298-F1
#
_cell.length_a   1.000
_cell.length_b   1.000
_cell.length_c   1.000
_cell.angle_alpha   90.00
_cell.angle_beta   90.00
_cell.angle_gamma   90.00
#
_symmetry.space_group_name_H-M   'P 1'
#
loop_
_entity.id
_entity.type
_entity.pdbx_description
1 polymer ?
#
loop_
_entity_poly.entity_id
_entity_poly.type
_entity_poly.pdbx_seq_one_letter_code
_entity_poly.pdbx_strand_id
1 'polypeptide(L)'
;MDSMDDVPFEHRERYLEILTLTDGFCDRHLNEEYKDVCRRLAGYVCQNELPVLRGKVAGWACGIAYAVGSVNFLTDSSQSPHMAAEEIAKGFGVSPATMYSRYRDISNVLELIPKDPEFTIASQLSRNLLVWLAVVDGIPVDLRTCPREVQALAFERGLIPYIPADRNSLADDRDA
;
A
#
# COMPACT_ATOMS: atom_id res chain seq x y z
N MET A 1 5.00 7.87 8.40
CA MET A 1 6.43 7.65 8.09
C MET A 1 6.86 6.51 8.99
N ASP A 2 6.83 5.28 8.47
CA ASP A 2 7.17 4.08 9.24
C ASP A 2 8.69 4.01 9.36
N SER A 3 9.24 4.52 10.46
CA SER A 3 10.67 4.34 10.77
C SER A 3 10.84 3.00 11.47
N MET A 4 12.01 2.37 11.31
CA MET A 4 12.40 1.19 12.10
C MET A 4 12.34 1.47 13.63
N ASP A 5 12.31 2.75 14.01
CA ASP A 5 12.15 3.20 15.38
C ASP A 5 10.78 2.87 15.98
N ASP A 6 9.73 2.80 15.17
CA ASP A 6 8.37 2.53 15.61
C ASP A 6 8.09 1.02 15.78
N VAL A 7 8.94 0.16 15.21
CA VAL A 7 8.83 -1.31 15.37
C VAL A 7 9.40 -1.73 16.74
N PRO A 8 8.61 -2.47 17.55
CA PRO A 8 9.07 -3.01 18.84
C PRO A 8 10.37 -3.80 18.71
N PHE A 9 11.28 -3.66 19.68
CA PHE A 9 12.63 -4.22 19.61
C PHE A 9 12.61 -5.73 19.31
N GLU A 10 11.72 -6.46 19.96
CA GLU A 10 11.49 -7.89 19.80
C GLU A 10 11.00 -8.30 18.40
N HIS A 11 10.43 -7.36 17.63
CA HIS A 11 9.90 -7.60 16.30
C HIS A 11 10.87 -7.17 15.19
N ARG A 12 11.96 -6.46 15.49
CA ARG A 12 12.88 -5.89 14.48
C ARG A 12 13.54 -6.93 13.59
N GLU A 13 14.03 -8.03 14.16
CA GLU A 13 14.62 -9.11 13.37
C GLU A 13 13.57 -9.70 12.41
N ARG A 14 12.37 -10.00 12.93
CA ARG A 14 11.25 -10.51 12.12
C ARG A 14 10.84 -9.52 11.03
N TYR A 15 10.80 -8.22 11.33
CA TYR A 15 10.52 -7.18 10.35
C TYR A 15 11.54 -7.19 9.20
N LEU A 16 12.84 -7.26 9.51
CA LEU A 16 13.90 -7.32 8.49
C LEU A 16 13.84 -8.59 7.64
N GLU A 17 13.51 -9.74 8.24
CA GLU A 17 13.29 -10.99 7.51
C GLU A 17 12.10 -10.86 6.52
N ILE A 18 11.01 -10.22 6.97
CA ILE A 18 9.85 -9.94 6.12
C ILE A 18 10.24 -9.04 4.96
N LEU A 19 10.92 -7.91 5.24
CA LEU A 19 11.37 -6.97 4.22
C LEU A 19 12.25 -7.66 3.17
N THR A 20 13.20 -8.47 3.60
CA THR A 20 14.09 -9.20 2.70
C THR A 20 13.30 -10.07 1.70
N LEU A 21 12.25 -10.76 2.18
CA LEU A 21 11.43 -11.61 1.33
C LEU A 21 10.49 -10.80 0.42
N THR A 22 9.84 -9.76 0.94
CA THR A 22 8.92 -8.92 0.14
C THR A 22 9.68 -8.12 -0.91
N ASP A 23 10.83 -7.56 -0.55
CA ASP A 23 11.67 -6.78 -1.47
C ASP A 23 12.18 -7.67 -2.60
N GLY A 24 12.76 -8.82 -2.26
CA GLY A 24 13.24 -9.78 -3.25
C GLY A 24 12.13 -10.32 -4.15
N PHE A 25 10.89 -10.47 -3.63
CA PHE A 25 9.74 -10.82 -4.45
C PHE A 25 9.38 -9.68 -5.42
N CYS A 26 9.25 -8.45 -4.93
CA CYS A 26 8.90 -7.29 -5.75
C CYS A 26 9.95 -7.02 -6.83
N ASP A 27 11.23 -7.15 -6.51
CA ASP A 27 12.35 -7.04 -7.46
C ASP A 27 12.25 -8.01 -8.64
N ARG A 28 11.80 -9.23 -8.38
CA ARG A 28 11.72 -10.29 -9.40
C ARG A 28 10.43 -10.27 -10.20
N HIS A 29 9.34 -9.82 -9.59
CA HIS A 29 7.99 -10.12 -10.07
C HIS A 29 7.09 -8.90 -10.23
N LEU A 30 7.39 -7.79 -9.56
CA LEU A 30 6.57 -6.58 -9.56
C LEU A 30 7.44 -5.35 -9.87
N ASN A 31 7.41 -4.32 -9.03
CA ASN A 31 8.14 -3.07 -9.20
C ASN A 31 8.38 -2.37 -7.85
N GLU A 32 9.07 -1.23 -7.89
CA GLU A 32 9.39 -0.43 -6.70
C GLU A 32 8.15 0.09 -5.95
N GLU A 33 7.05 0.42 -6.64
CA GLU A 33 5.86 0.94 -5.95
C GLU A 33 5.25 -0.12 -5.02
N TYR A 34 5.17 -1.37 -5.48
CA TYR A 34 4.71 -2.48 -4.62
C TYR A 34 5.69 -2.75 -3.49
N LYS A 35 7.00 -2.62 -3.73
CA LYS A 35 8.03 -2.78 -2.70
C LYS A 35 7.86 -1.76 -1.58
N ASP A 36 7.70 -0.49 -1.93
CA ASP A 36 7.55 0.60 -0.97
C ASP A 36 6.27 0.45 -0.15
N VAL A 37 5.16 0.05 -0.77
CA VAL A 37 3.92 -0.22 -0.02
C VAL A 37 4.06 -1.47 0.86
N CYS A 38 4.75 -2.53 0.41
CA CYS A 38 5.02 -3.71 1.24
C CYS A 38 5.84 -3.36 2.48
N ARG A 39 6.87 -2.52 2.35
CA ARG A 39 7.70 -2.07 3.48
C ARG A 39 6.91 -1.31 4.53
N ARG A 40 6.03 -0.41 4.08
CA ARG A 40 5.09 0.30 4.96
C ARG A 40 4.15 -0.69 5.63
N LEU A 41 3.41 -1.51 4.87
CA LEU A 41 2.49 -2.48 5.46
C LEU A 41 3.19 -3.44 6.44
N ALA A 42 4.43 -3.85 6.17
CA ALA A 42 5.21 -4.67 7.08
C ALA A 42 5.51 -3.98 8.43
N GLY A 43 5.70 -2.65 8.43
CA GLY A 43 5.89 -1.86 9.65
C GLY A 43 4.64 -1.91 10.52
N TYR A 44 3.49 -1.54 9.96
CA TYR A 44 2.17 -1.70 10.61
C TYR A 44 1.95 -3.13 11.12
N VAL A 45 2.24 -4.16 10.31
CA VAL A 45 2.08 -5.57 10.73
C VAL A 45 2.95 -5.91 11.94
N CYS A 46 4.16 -5.36 12.03
CA CYS A 46 5.08 -5.61 13.15
C CYS A 46 4.81 -4.72 14.37
N GLN A 47 4.03 -3.65 14.24
CA GLN A 47 3.65 -2.77 15.36
C GLN A 47 2.36 -3.21 16.05
N ASN A 48 1.48 -3.89 15.32
CA ASN A 48 0.16 -4.30 15.80
C ASN A 48 0.18 -5.62 16.58
N GLU A 49 -0.93 -5.97 17.22
CA GLU A 49 -1.13 -7.21 18.00
C GLU A 49 -1.17 -8.50 17.15
N LEU A 50 -0.63 -8.47 15.93
CA LEU A 50 -0.50 -9.64 15.08
C LEU A 50 0.55 -10.59 15.65
N PRO A 51 0.32 -11.92 15.62
CA PRO A 51 1.28 -12.90 16.13
C PRO A 51 2.44 -13.11 15.13
N VAL A 52 3.09 -12.03 14.69
CA VAL A 52 4.08 -12.01 13.60
C VAL A 52 5.30 -12.88 13.89
N LEU A 53 5.65 -13.06 15.17
CA LEU A 53 6.72 -13.96 15.62
C LEU A 53 6.36 -15.45 15.46
N ARG A 54 5.08 -15.80 15.35
CA ARG A 54 4.62 -17.20 15.24
C ARG A 54 4.52 -17.64 13.77
N GLY A 55 4.99 -18.86 13.51
CA GLY A 55 4.98 -19.46 12.17
C GLY A 55 6.15 -19.00 11.30
N LYS A 56 6.17 -19.47 10.04
CA LYS A 56 7.25 -19.19 9.08
C LYS A 56 7.14 -17.77 8.52
N VAL A 57 8.28 -17.08 8.43
CA VAL A 57 8.37 -15.71 7.88
C VAL A 57 7.85 -15.61 6.44
N ALA A 58 8.08 -16.63 5.61
CA ALA A 58 7.57 -16.67 4.23
C ALA A 58 6.03 -16.58 4.15
N GLY A 59 5.31 -17.10 5.15
CA GLY A 59 3.86 -16.97 5.20
C GLY A 59 3.42 -15.53 5.42
N TRP A 60 4.07 -14.83 6.36
CA TRP A 60 3.80 -13.42 6.64
C TRP A 60 4.17 -12.52 5.47
N ALA A 61 5.35 -12.70 4.88
CA ALA A 61 5.78 -11.97 3.69
C ALA A 61 4.81 -12.16 2.51
N CYS A 62 4.37 -13.40 2.27
CA CYS A 62 3.38 -13.68 1.22
C CYS A 62 2.01 -13.05 1.51
N GLY A 63 1.57 -13.06 2.78
CA GLY A 63 0.33 -12.41 3.20
C GLY A 63 0.38 -10.90 2.99
N ILE A 64 1.50 -10.25 3.30
CA ILE A 64 1.73 -8.81 3.09
C ILE A 64 1.70 -8.48 1.59
N ALA A 65 2.47 -9.21 0.77
CA ALA A 65 2.49 -8.97 -0.67
C ALA A 65 1.10 -9.15 -1.30
N TYR A 66 0.35 -10.18 -0.87
CA TYR A 66 -1.02 -10.38 -1.31
C TYR A 66 -1.97 -9.29 -0.82
N ALA A 67 -1.83 -8.81 0.42
CA ALA A 67 -2.64 -7.70 0.95
C ALA A 67 -2.45 -6.41 0.14
N VAL A 68 -1.20 -6.03 -0.13
CA VAL A 68 -0.88 -4.89 -1.01
C VAL A 68 -1.47 -5.12 -2.41
N GLY A 69 -1.31 -6.33 -2.94
CA GLY A 69 -1.92 -6.75 -4.20
C GLY A 69 -3.44 -6.57 -4.22
N SER A 70 -4.13 -7.00 -3.16
CA SER A 70 -5.58 -6.92 -3.03
C SER A 70 -6.07 -5.47 -2.96
N VAL A 71 -5.45 -4.63 -2.13
CA VAL A 71 -5.74 -3.18 -2.04
C VAL A 71 -5.63 -2.51 -3.41
N ASN A 72 -4.65 -2.91 -4.21
CA ASN A 72 -4.33 -2.33 -5.51
C ASN A 72 -4.86 -3.11 -6.71
N PHE A 73 -5.75 -4.08 -6.51
CA PHE A 73 -6.38 -4.89 -7.57
C PHE A 73 -5.38 -5.64 -8.48
N LEU A 74 -4.23 -6.05 -7.94
CA LEU A 74 -3.17 -6.76 -8.68
C LEU A 74 -3.68 -8.05 -9.36
N THR A 75 -4.67 -8.73 -8.78
CA THR A 75 -5.26 -9.95 -9.34
C THR A 75 -6.32 -9.71 -10.41
N ASP A 76 -6.64 -8.45 -10.73
CA ASP A 76 -7.52 -8.09 -11.84
C ASP A 76 -6.69 -7.97 -13.12
N SER A 77 -7.05 -8.74 -14.15
CA SER A 77 -6.32 -8.81 -15.42
C SER A 77 -6.39 -7.53 -16.26
N SER A 78 -7.28 -6.59 -15.90
CA SER A 78 -7.32 -5.25 -16.49
C SER A 78 -6.24 -4.31 -15.95
N GLN A 79 -5.55 -4.69 -14.85
CA GLN A 79 -4.51 -3.87 -14.23
C GLN A 79 -3.12 -4.16 -14.82
N SER A 80 -2.22 -3.19 -14.69
CA SER A 80 -0.80 -3.35 -15.01
C SER A 80 0.04 -2.76 -13.87
N PRO A 81 0.90 -3.56 -13.20
CA PRO A 81 1.09 -5.00 -13.40
C PRO A 81 -0.14 -5.83 -12.98
N HIS A 82 -0.23 -7.05 -13.49
CA HIS A 82 -1.20 -8.07 -13.07
C HIS A 82 -0.44 -9.33 -12.61
N MET A 83 -0.92 -9.96 -11.55
CA MET A 83 -0.41 -11.25 -11.09
C MET A 83 -1.50 -12.04 -10.36
N ALA A 84 -1.65 -13.32 -10.69
CA ALA A 84 -2.64 -14.18 -10.04
C ALA A 84 -2.24 -14.52 -8.60
N ALA A 85 -3.22 -14.79 -7.76
CA ALA A 85 -3.03 -15.15 -6.34
C ALA A 85 -2.12 -16.38 -6.18
N GLU A 86 -2.27 -17.36 -7.06
CA GLU A 86 -1.48 -18.60 -7.10
C GLU A 86 -0.02 -18.33 -7.47
N GLU A 87 0.24 -17.35 -8.34
CA GLU A 87 1.60 -16.96 -8.72
C GLU A 87 2.30 -16.25 -7.57
N ILE A 88 1.58 -15.40 -6.83
CA ILE A 88 2.08 -14.77 -5.59
C ILE A 88 2.47 -15.86 -4.59
N ALA A 89 1.54 -16.76 -4.26
CA ALA A 89 1.80 -17.85 -3.31
C ALA A 89 3.00 -18.72 -3.73
N LYS A 90 3.08 -19.08 -5.02
CA LYS A 90 4.19 -19.84 -5.58
C LYS A 90 5.53 -19.09 -5.48
N GLY A 91 5.55 -17.78 -5.73
CA GLY A 91 6.77 -16.97 -5.66
C GLY A 91 7.39 -16.88 -4.26
N PHE A 92 6.57 -17.04 -3.21
CA PHE A 92 7.04 -17.18 -1.83
C PHE A 92 7.25 -18.63 -1.38
N GLY A 93 6.94 -19.62 -2.22
CA GLY A 93 7.04 -21.03 -1.87
C GLY A 93 6.05 -21.46 -0.77
N VAL A 94 4.88 -20.81 -0.70
CA VAL A 94 3.84 -21.12 0.30
C VAL A 94 2.58 -21.64 -0.38
N SER A 95 1.71 -22.28 0.40
CA SER A 95 0.39 -22.68 -0.11
C SER A 95 -0.55 -21.48 -0.20
N PRO A 96 -1.51 -21.44 -1.16
CA PRO A 96 -2.54 -20.42 -1.19
C PRO A 96 -3.34 -20.32 0.13
N ALA A 97 -3.60 -21.44 0.79
CA ALA A 97 -4.27 -21.46 2.09
C ALA A 97 -3.49 -20.70 3.17
N THR A 98 -2.16 -20.86 3.20
CA THR A 98 -1.28 -20.10 4.12
C THR A 98 -1.30 -18.61 3.80
N MET A 99 -1.24 -18.24 2.52
CA MET A 99 -1.32 -16.85 2.08
C MET A 99 -2.65 -16.21 2.50
N TYR A 100 -3.80 -16.84 2.18
CA TYR A 100 -5.11 -16.33 2.54
C TYR A 100 -5.34 -16.24 4.05
N SER A 101 -4.79 -17.18 4.83
CA SER A 101 -4.82 -17.10 6.30
C SER A 101 -4.09 -15.86 6.81
N ARG A 102 -2.89 -15.58 6.30
CA ARG A 102 -2.10 -14.41 6.72
C ARG A 102 -2.69 -13.11 6.22
N TYR A 103 -3.20 -13.09 4.98
CA TYR A 103 -3.97 -11.98 4.47
C TYR A 103 -5.15 -11.65 5.40
N ARG A 104 -5.92 -12.66 5.83
CA ARG A 104 -7.06 -12.45 6.74
C ARG A 104 -6.63 -11.90 8.09
N ASP A 105 -5.55 -12.43 8.67
CA ASP A 105 -5.01 -11.91 9.93
C ASP A 105 -4.69 -10.40 9.77
N ILE A 106 -3.98 -10.03 8.70
CA ILE A 106 -3.57 -8.65 8.40
C ILE A 106 -4.78 -7.76 8.13
N SER A 107 -5.68 -8.18 7.22
CA SER A 107 -6.82 -7.37 6.78
C SER A 107 -7.80 -7.08 7.90
N ASN A 108 -7.97 -8.02 8.84
CA ASN A 108 -8.88 -7.85 9.96
C ASN A 108 -8.31 -6.91 11.03
N VAL A 109 -7.01 -7.02 11.34
CA VAL A 109 -6.38 -6.19 12.37
C VAL A 109 -6.17 -4.76 11.88
N LEU A 110 -5.78 -4.58 10.61
CA LEU A 110 -5.54 -3.27 10.02
C LEU A 110 -6.76 -2.68 9.30
N GLU A 111 -7.90 -3.39 9.34
CA GLU A 111 -9.16 -2.99 8.71
C GLU A 111 -9.01 -2.59 7.23
N LEU A 112 -8.16 -3.33 6.49
CA LEU A 112 -7.82 -2.99 5.11
C LEU A 112 -9.05 -3.01 4.21
N ILE A 113 -9.19 -1.96 3.39
CA ILE A 113 -10.26 -1.84 2.41
C ILE A 113 -9.73 -1.85 0.97
N PRO A 114 -10.56 -2.19 -0.04
CA PRO A 114 -10.20 -1.98 -1.43
C PRO A 114 -9.88 -0.50 -1.70
N LYS A 115 -8.78 -0.21 -2.41
CA LYS A 115 -8.25 1.16 -2.60
C LYS A 115 -8.00 1.90 -1.27
N ASP A 116 -7.55 1.20 -0.23
CA ASP A 116 -7.06 1.82 1.01
C ASP A 116 -6.08 2.99 0.70
N PRO A 117 -6.37 4.23 1.14
CA PRO A 117 -5.53 5.40 0.86
C PRO A 117 -4.10 5.25 1.38
N GLU A 118 -3.90 4.60 2.53
CA GLU A 118 -2.57 4.45 3.14
C GLU A 118 -1.71 3.50 2.30
N PHE A 119 -2.31 2.41 1.82
CA PHE A 119 -1.60 1.35 1.09
C PHE A 119 -1.83 1.39 -0.44
N THR A 120 -2.18 2.55 -0.98
CA THR A 120 -2.27 2.76 -2.43
C THR A 120 -0.89 2.97 -3.06
N ILE A 121 -0.61 2.30 -4.18
CA ILE A 121 0.62 2.51 -4.96
C ILE A 121 0.60 3.86 -5.71
N ALA A 122 1.78 4.43 -5.96
CA ALA A 122 1.94 5.78 -6.50
C ALA A 122 1.20 5.99 -7.83
N SER A 123 1.29 5.03 -8.75
CA SER A 123 0.61 5.05 -10.05
C SER A 123 -0.92 5.04 -9.95
N GLN A 124 -1.48 4.61 -8.83
CA GLN A 124 -2.91 4.54 -8.58
C GLN A 124 -3.46 5.74 -7.78
N LEU A 125 -2.60 6.56 -7.17
CA LEU A 125 -3.02 7.70 -6.34
C LEU A 125 -4.00 8.61 -7.08
N SER A 126 -3.69 8.99 -8.33
CA SER A 126 -4.53 9.91 -9.11
C SER A 126 -5.92 9.34 -9.43
N ARG A 127 -6.07 8.01 -9.44
CA ARG A 127 -7.32 7.30 -9.75
C ARG A 127 -8.06 6.83 -8.50
N ASN A 128 -7.45 6.91 -7.33
CA ASN A 128 -8.07 6.52 -6.07
C ASN A 128 -8.82 7.71 -5.46
N LEU A 129 -10.15 7.73 -5.60
CA LEU A 129 -10.99 8.79 -5.03
C LEU A 129 -10.82 8.94 -3.50
N LEU A 130 -10.59 7.85 -2.76
CA LEU A 130 -10.48 7.88 -1.29
C LEU A 130 -9.25 8.66 -0.81
N VAL A 131 -8.22 8.81 -1.64
CA VAL A 131 -7.04 9.65 -1.35
C VAL A 131 -7.38 11.14 -1.40
N TRP A 132 -8.41 11.53 -2.15
CA TRP A 132 -8.73 12.93 -2.44
C TRP A 132 -10.02 13.41 -1.76
N LEU A 133 -10.78 12.52 -1.15
CA LEU A 133 -12.00 12.86 -0.44
C LEU A 133 -11.68 13.45 0.94
N ALA A 134 -12.18 14.65 1.19
CA ALA A 134 -12.21 15.26 2.51
C ALA A 134 -13.64 15.64 2.88
N VAL A 135 -13.96 15.60 4.17
CA VAL A 135 -15.25 16.08 4.67
C VAL A 135 -15.11 17.55 5.08
N VAL A 136 -15.82 18.43 4.39
CA VAL A 136 -15.89 19.88 4.70
C VAL A 136 -17.33 20.20 5.08
N ASP A 137 -17.54 20.68 6.30
CA ASP A 137 -18.87 20.98 6.85
C ASP A 137 -19.87 19.82 6.73
N GLY A 138 -19.39 18.58 6.90
CA GLY A 138 -20.20 17.36 6.80
C GLY A 138 -20.45 16.88 5.38
N ILE A 139 -19.93 17.56 4.35
CA ILE A 139 -20.08 17.18 2.94
C ILE A 139 -18.78 16.57 2.43
N PRO A 140 -18.80 15.38 1.79
CA PRO A 140 -17.63 14.85 1.12
C PRO A 140 -17.32 15.65 -0.14
N VAL A 141 -16.09 16.16 -0.25
CA VAL A 141 -15.60 16.99 -1.34
C VAL A 141 -14.37 16.32 -1.96
N ASP A 142 -14.33 16.23 -3.28
CA ASP A 142 -13.15 15.83 -4.02
C ASP A 142 -12.19 17.02 -4.16
N LEU A 143 -11.09 16.98 -3.39
CA LEU A 143 -10.11 18.06 -3.33
C LEU A 143 -9.43 18.36 -4.67
N ARG A 144 -9.43 17.43 -5.63
CA ARG A 144 -8.88 17.67 -6.98
C ARG A 144 -9.67 18.71 -7.76
N THR A 145 -10.95 18.86 -7.43
CA THR A 145 -11.87 19.81 -8.08
C THR A 145 -11.91 21.17 -7.39
N CYS A 146 -11.32 21.29 -6.21
CA CYS A 146 -11.27 22.54 -5.46
C CYS A 146 -10.29 23.54 -6.10
N PRO A 147 -10.42 24.86 -5.81
CA PRO A 147 -9.42 25.85 -6.19
C PRO A 147 -8.01 25.49 -5.70
N ARG A 148 -6.97 25.91 -6.44
CA ARG A 148 -5.57 25.61 -6.12
C ARG A 148 -5.21 25.99 -4.69
N GLU A 149 -5.73 27.10 -4.17
CA GLU A 149 -5.46 27.59 -2.82
C GLU A 149 -5.90 26.59 -1.75
N VAL A 150 -7.06 25.96 -1.96
CA VAL A 150 -7.59 24.90 -1.07
C VAL A 150 -6.74 23.64 -1.19
N GLN A 151 -6.31 23.27 -2.41
CA GLN A 151 -5.41 22.14 -2.62
C GLN A 151 -4.06 22.37 -1.92
N ALA A 152 -3.49 23.57 -2.01
CA ALA A 152 -2.23 23.91 -1.37
C ALA A 152 -2.32 23.81 0.17
N LEU A 153 -3.42 24.29 0.75
CA LEU A 153 -3.66 24.15 2.19
C LEU A 153 -3.84 22.67 2.61
N ALA A 154 -4.55 21.88 1.82
CA ALA A 154 -4.70 20.45 2.07
C ALA A 154 -3.36 19.72 1.99
N PHE A 155 -2.52 20.08 1.02
CA PHE A 155 -1.17 19.54 0.86
C PHE A 155 -0.26 19.91 2.05
N GLU A 156 -0.26 21.18 2.47
CA GLU A 156 0.50 21.63 3.65
C GLU A 156 0.11 20.88 4.92
N ARG A 157 -1.17 20.50 5.05
CA ARG A 157 -1.69 19.70 6.16
C ARG A 157 -1.47 18.19 6.00
N GLY A 158 -0.84 17.74 4.91
CA GLY A 158 -0.63 16.33 4.61
C GLY A 158 -1.88 15.54 4.26
N LEU A 159 -2.99 16.20 3.91
CA LEU A 159 -4.27 15.56 3.57
C LEU A 159 -4.31 15.00 2.15
N ILE A 160 -3.46 15.54 1.26
CA ILE A 160 -3.30 15.06 -0.11
C ILE A 160 -1.80 14.91 -0.43
N PRO A 161 -1.43 13.96 -1.31
CA PRO A 161 -0.01 13.64 -1.55
C PRO A 161 0.71 14.67 -2.44
N TYR A 162 -0.01 15.52 -3.17
CA TYR A 162 0.51 16.60 -4.02
C TYR A 162 -0.61 17.57 -4.38
N ILE A 163 -0.30 18.71 -4.99
CA ILE A 163 -1.28 19.68 -5.51
C ILE A 163 -1.66 19.31 -6.96
N PRO A 164 -2.89 18.83 -7.24
CA PRO A 164 -3.29 18.42 -8.59
C PRO A 164 -3.19 19.53 -9.65
N ALA A 165 -3.56 20.76 -9.30
CA ALA A 165 -3.53 21.89 -10.22
C ALA A 165 -2.11 22.17 -10.76
N ASP A 166 -1.07 21.90 -9.96
CA ASP A 166 0.34 22.13 -10.35
C ASP A 166 0.86 21.05 -11.32
N ARG A 167 0.19 19.92 -11.46
CA ARG A 167 0.56 18.87 -12.43
C ARG A 167 -0.11 19.05 -13.80
N ASN A 168 -1.30 19.64 -13.84
CA ASN A 168 -2.01 19.87 -15.09
C ASN A 168 -1.37 21.01 -15.90
N SER A 169 -0.88 22.07 -15.25
CA SER A 169 -0.17 23.16 -15.93
C SER A 169 1.11 22.71 -16.64
N LEU A 170 1.82 21.73 -16.09
CA LEU A 170 3.03 21.14 -16.71
C LEU A 170 2.74 20.25 -17.93
N ALA A 171 1.50 19.80 -18.12
CA ALA A 171 1.07 19.07 -19.32
C ALA A 171 0.70 20.05 -20.45
N ASP A 172 -0.02 21.12 -20.11
CA ASP A 172 -0.41 22.16 -21.08
C ASP A 172 0.81 22.91 -21.66
N ASP A 173 1.89 23.10 -20.87
CA ASP A 173 3.15 23.73 -21.33
C ASP A 173 4.05 22.82 -22.19
N ARG A 174 3.80 21.50 -22.22
CA ARG A 174 4.59 20.56 -23.05
C ARG A 174 4.01 20.36 -24.45
N ASP A 175 2.75 20.77 -24.64
CA ASP A 175 2.01 20.69 -25.89
C ASP A 175 1.85 22.08 -26.57
N ALA A 176 2.51 23.12 -26.06
CA ALA A 176 2.56 24.49 -26.58
C ALA A 176 3.93 24.85 -27.19
#